data_AF-A0A1M2W4P1-F1
#
_entry.id   AF-A0A1M2W4P1-F1
#
_cell.length_a   1.000
_cell.length_b   1.000
_cell.length_c   1.000
_cell.angle_alpha   90.00
_cell.angle_beta   90.00
_cell.angle_gamma   90.00
#
_symmetry.space_group_name_H-M   'P 1'
#
loop_
_entity.id
_entity.type
_entity.pdbx_description
1 polymer ?
#
loop_
_entity_poly.entity_id
_entity_poly.type
_entity_poly.pdbx_seq_one_letter_code
_entity_poly.pdbx_strand_id
1 'polypeptide(L)'
;MSLLDLPDELLVQIASYLALYELVLLQQVCARWREVIRSNAALQYNIELRVAGMIDNPASRLVPGERLRILQRKEKAWRVLDMSDKRSLTLSHRPSGIYDLTGGTLLLGERRNGEGYAGTDAVHTIQLNAVSSNSGSQANDSSWTNIDLGKQVIDVGLAIQEHDLLAIVTYS
;
A
#
# COMPACT_ATOMS: atom_id res chain seq x y z
N MET A 1 18.82 -35.99 18.11
CA MET A 1 17.87 -34.91 17.78
C MET A 1 18.69 -33.67 17.52
N SER A 2 19.07 -33.47 16.25
CA SER A 2 19.71 -32.26 15.76
C SER A 2 18.64 -31.23 15.42
N LEU A 3 18.99 -29.94 15.47
CA LEU A 3 18.11 -28.86 15.04
C LEU A 3 17.59 -29.06 13.61
N LEU A 4 18.40 -29.64 12.73
CA LEU A 4 18.07 -29.85 11.31
C LEU A 4 17.08 -31.00 11.05
N ASP A 5 16.80 -31.81 12.08
CA ASP A 5 15.82 -32.90 12.02
C ASP A 5 14.38 -32.40 12.20
N LEU A 6 14.20 -31.11 12.51
CA LEU A 6 12.87 -30.50 12.63
C LEU A 6 12.16 -30.40 11.26
N PRO A 7 10.81 -30.46 11.25
CA PRO A 7 10.01 -30.13 10.07
C PRO A 7 10.29 -28.73 9.53
N ASP A 8 10.08 -28.55 8.23
CA ASP A 8 10.36 -27.30 7.52
C ASP A 8 9.58 -26.12 8.13
N GLU A 9 8.35 -26.33 8.61
CA GLU A 9 7.53 -25.29 9.23
C GLU A 9 8.19 -24.71 10.48
N LEU A 10 8.83 -25.55 11.30
CA LEU A 10 9.53 -25.10 12.50
C LEU A 10 10.84 -24.40 12.15
N LEU A 11 11.57 -24.92 11.15
CA LEU A 11 12.79 -24.27 10.66
C LEU A 11 12.48 -22.88 10.08
N VAL A 12 11.39 -22.77 9.31
CA VAL A 12 10.88 -21.49 8.77
C VAL A 12 10.50 -20.55 9.91
N GLN A 13 9.77 -21.03 10.91
CA GLN A 13 9.37 -20.21 12.06
C GLN A 13 10.61 -19.67 12.80
N ILE A 14 11.62 -20.49 13.04
CA ILE A 14 12.89 -20.06 13.66
C ILE A 14 13.56 -18.99 12.79
N ALA A 15 13.71 -19.25 11.49
CA ALA A 15 14.33 -18.31 10.56
C ALA A 15 13.56 -16.98 10.46
N SER A 16 12.24 -16.99 10.65
CA SER A 16 11.39 -15.79 10.58
C SER A 16 11.71 -14.72 11.63
N TYR A 17 12.35 -15.12 12.74
CA TYR A 17 12.77 -14.21 13.80
C TYR A 17 14.15 -13.57 13.57
N LEU A 18 14.87 -14.01 12.53
CA LEU A 18 16.23 -13.55 12.25
C LEU A 18 16.24 -12.27 11.40
N ALA A 19 17.24 -11.43 11.63
CA ALA A 19 17.52 -10.29 10.77
C ALA A 19 18.01 -10.73 9.38
N LEU A 20 17.95 -9.82 8.41
CA LEU A 20 18.40 -10.09 7.03
C LEU A 20 19.83 -10.67 6.97
N TYR A 21 20.76 -10.05 7.70
CA TYR A 21 22.16 -10.47 7.72
C TYR A 21 22.31 -11.91 8.25
N GLU A 22 21.55 -12.25 9.30
CA GLU A 22 21.57 -13.57 9.93
C GLU A 22 20.98 -14.63 8.99
N LEU A 23 19.90 -14.31 8.28
CA LEU A 23 19.32 -15.18 7.25
C LEU A 23 20.29 -15.49 6.11
N VAL A 24 21.07 -14.49 5.68
CA VAL A 24 22.09 -14.68 4.64
C VAL A 24 23.22 -15.58 5.14
N LEU A 25 23.68 -15.39 6.37
CA LEU A 25 24.70 -16.27 6.98
C LEU A 25 24.18 -17.69 7.16
N LEU A 26 22.93 -17.86 7.61
CA LEU A 26 22.34 -19.18 7.86
C LEU A 26 22.28 -20.04 6.58
N GLN A 27 22.05 -19.43 5.41
CA GLN A 27 22.12 -20.10 4.10
C GLN A 27 23.52 -20.60 3.72
N GLN A 28 24.57 -20.09 4.36
CA GLN A 28 25.95 -20.51 4.15
C GLN A 28 26.38 -21.63 5.10
N VAL A 29 25.65 -21.86 6.19
CA VAL A 29 25.96 -22.90 7.20
C VAL A 29 25.84 -24.30 6.60
N CYS A 30 24.71 -24.62 5.95
CA CYS A 30 24.51 -25.93 5.34
C CYS A 30 23.46 -25.90 4.21
N ALA A 31 23.44 -26.97 3.40
CA ALA A 31 22.49 -27.12 2.30
C ALA A 31 21.02 -27.17 2.78
N ARG A 32 20.76 -27.74 3.97
CA ARG A 32 19.41 -27.85 4.54
C ARG A 32 18.80 -26.47 4.82
N TRP A 33 19.54 -25.60 5.52
CA TRP A 33 19.09 -24.23 5.76
C TRP A 33 18.94 -23.42 4.48
N ARG A 34 19.87 -23.58 3.55
CA ARG A 34 19.78 -22.94 2.24
C ARG A 34 18.50 -23.32 1.51
N GLU A 35 18.14 -24.60 1.52
CA GLU A 35 16.94 -25.09 0.87
C GLU A 35 15.68 -24.53 1.52
N VAL A 36 15.55 -24.66 2.85
CA VAL A 36 14.40 -24.14 3.61
C VAL A 36 14.18 -22.64 3.37
N ILE A 37 15.25 -21.84 3.40
CA ILE A 37 15.15 -20.40 3.21
C ILE A 37 14.77 -20.06 1.77
N ARG A 38 15.31 -20.77 0.78
CA ARG A 38 15.06 -20.49 -0.66
C ARG A 38 13.71 -20.98 -1.15
N SER A 39 13.21 -22.08 -0.61
CA SER A 39 11.92 -22.67 -1.03
C SER A 39 10.73 -21.98 -0.37
N ASN A 40 10.93 -21.30 0.78
CA ASN A 40 9.84 -20.65 1.50
C ASN A 40 9.58 -19.21 1.03
N ALA A 41 8.39 -18.95 0.52
CA ALA A 41 8.00 -17.64 0.00
C ALA A 41 7.97 -16.52 1.05
N ALA A 42 7.65 -16.81 2.32
CA ALA A 42 7.61 -15.79 3.38
C ALA A 42 9.01 -15.31 3.77
N LEU A 43 9.97 -16.25 3.88
CA LEU A 43 11.37 -15.89 4.11
C LEU A 43 11.97 -15.11 2.93
N GLN A 44 11.71 -15.57 1.69
CA GLN A 44 12.13 -14.84 0.49
C GLN A 44 11.51 -13.44 0.41
N TYR A 45 10.21 -13.32 0.75
CA TYR A 45 9.55 -12.02 0.81
C TYR A 45 10.19 -11.08 1.83
N ASN A 46 10.47 -11.56 3.04
CA ASN A 46 11.14 -10.75 4.06
C ASN A 46 12.53 -10.28 3.59
N ILE A 47 13.28 -11.15 2.92
CA ILE A 47 14.60 -10.81 2.37
C ILE A 47 14.46 -9.71 1.31
N GLU A 48 13.63 -9.92 0.29
CA GLU A 48 13.42 -8.98 -0.81
C GLU A 48 12.86 -7.65 -0.32
N LEU A 49 11.95 -7.67 0.66
CA LEU A 49 11.35 -6.47 1.24
C LEU A 49 12.43 -5.58 1.89
N ARG A 50 13.36 -6.20 2.63
CA ARG A 50 14.48 -5.50 3.26
C ARG A 50 15.49 -4.99 2.22
N VAL A 51 15.78 -5.79 1.19
CA VAL A 51 16.68 -5.38 0.09
C VAL A 51 16.11 -4.18 -0.67
N ALA A 52 14.80 -4.17 -0.91
CA ALA A 52 14.10 -3.07 -1.56
C ALA A 52 13.90 -1.83 -0.65
N GLY A 53 14.30 -1.90 0.62
CA GLY A 53 14.11 -0.82 1.59
C GLY A 53 12.64 -0.52 1.90
N MET A 54 11.74 -1.49 1.73
CA MET A 54 10.31 -1.33 1.94
C MET A 54 9.87 -1.77 3.34
N ILE A 55 8.74 -1.24 3.79
CA ILE A 55 8.10 -1.60 5.06
C ILE A 55 6.97 -2.58 4.77
N ASP A 56 6.80 -3.55 5.65
CA ASP A 56 5.73 -4.53 5.55
C ASP A 56 4.37 -3.87 5.77
N ASN A 57 3.36 -4.22 4.96
CA ASN A 57 1.99 -3.81 5.22
C ASN A 57 1.24 -4.94 5.96
N PRO A 58 1.08 -4.86 7.30
CA PRO A 58 0.40 -5.90 8.07
C PRO A 58 -1.11 -6.00 7.76
N ALA A 59 -1.71 -4.96 7.18
CA ALA A 59 -3.12 -4.98 6.75
C ALA A 59 -3.34 -5.73 5.43
N SER A 60 -2.27 -6.12 4.72
CA SER A 60 -2.37 -6.89 3.49
C SER A 60 -2.92 -8.30 3.76
N ARG A 61 -3.98 -8.67 3.03
CA ARG A 61 -4.57 -10.01 3.07
C ARG A 61 -3.93 -11.00 2.09
N LEU A 62 -2.95 -10.54 1.32
CA LEU A 62 -2.28 -11.36 0.31
C LEU A 62 -1.38 -12.40 0.97
N VAL A 63 -1.36 -13.60 0.42
CA VAL A 63 -0.46 -14.66 0.90
C VAL A 63 1.00 -14.30 0.57
N PRO A 64 2.00 -14.78 1.34
CA PRO A 64 3.40 -14.37 1.15
C PRO A 64 3.95 -14.54 -0.28
N GLY A 65 3.53 -15.61 -0.98
CA GLY A 65 3.92 -15.84 -2.38
C GLY A 65 3.41 -14.76 -3.34
N GLU A 66 2.19 -14.26 -3.15
CA GLU A 66 1.65 -13.16 -3.95
C GLU A 66 2.37 -11.85 -3.65
N ARG A 67 2.63 -11.57 -2.36
CA ARG A 67 3.39 -10.39 -1.92
C ARG A 67 4.79 -10.38 -2.53
N LEU A 68 5.49 -11.51 -2.49
CA LEU A 68 6.79 -11.69 -3.13
C LEU A 68 6.73 -11.43 -4.63
N ARG A 69 5.75 -12.01 -5.32
CA ARG A 69 5.58 -11.84 -6.77
C ARG A 69 5.33 -10.38 -7.15
N ILE A 70 4.48 -9.67 -6.41
CA ILE A 70 4.18 -8.25 -6.63
C ILE A 70 5.44 -7.42 -6.40
N LEU A 71 6.15 -7.64 -5.29
CA LEU A 71 7.39 -6.94 -4.97
C LEU A 71 8.45 -7.15 -6.07
N GLN A 72 8.70 -8.38 -6.48
CA GLN A 72 9.67 -8.68 -7.54
C GLN A 72 9.28 -8.05 -8.88
N ARG A 73 7.99 -8.02 -9.23
CA ARG A 73 7.51 -7.34 -10.44
C ARG A 73 7.77 -5.83 -10.34
N LYS A 74 7.45 -5.22 -9.20
CA LYS A 74 7.69 -3.80 -8.92
C LYS A 74 9.18 -3.45 -9.03
N GLU A 75 10.05 -4.22 -8.39
CA GLU A 75 11.51 -4.01 -8.41
C GLU A 75 12.12 -4.21 -9.81
N LYS A 76 11.55 -5.11 -10.63
CA LYS A 76 11.94 -5.26 -12.03
C LYS A 76 11.54 -4.04 -12.86
N ALA A 77 10.30 -3.56 -12.72
CA ALA A 77 9.82 -2.37 -13.42
C ALA A 77 10.61 -1.12 -13.02
N TRP A 78 10.88 -0.96 -11.72
CA TRP A 78 11.63 0.19 -11.20
C TRP A 78 13.05 0.28 -11.76
N ARG A 79 13.74 -0.86 -11.90
CA ARG A 79 15.11 -0.93 -12.47
C ARG A 79 15.20 -0.42 -13.91
N VAL A 80 14.12 -0.50 -14.68
CA VAL A 80 14.06 -0.04 -16.06
C VAL A 80 13.18 1.20 -16.23
N LEU A 81 12.73 1.81 -15.13
CA LEU A 81 11.78 2.93 -15.10
C LEU A 81 10.51 2.66 -15.92
N ASP A 82 10.03 1.41 -15.92
CA ASP A 82 8.78 1.04 -16.55
C ASP A 82 7.60 1.52 -15.70
N MET A 83 7.03 2.64 -16.12
CA MET A 83 5.84 3.26 -15.52
C MET A 83 4.57 2.96 -16.32
N SER A 84 4.54 1.86 -17.10
CA SER A 84 3.39 1.52 -17.96
C SER A 84 2.15 1.06 -17.18
N ASP A 85 2.32 0.58 -15.94
CA ASP A 85 1.22 0.17 -15.07
C ASP A 85 0.51 1.41 -14.47
N LYS A 86 -0.26 2.08 -15.32
CA LYS A 86 -1.05 3.27 -14.98
C LYS A 86 -2.52 2.89 -14.87
N ARG A 87 -3.20 3.50 -13.90
CA ARG A 87 -4.64 3.42 -13.74
C ARG A 87 -5.19 4.85 -13.78
N SER A 88 -6.28 5.03 -14.51
CA SER A 88 -7.01 6.31 -14.55
C SER A 88 -8.27 6.18 -13.72
N LEU A 89 -8.51 7.16 -12.86
CA LEU A 89 -9.74 7.29 -12.08
C LEU A 89 -10.59 8.37 -12.72
N THR A 90 -11.84 8.02 -13.06
CA THR A 90 -12.82 9.02 -13.47
C THR A 90 -13.34 9.73 -12.23
N LEU A 91 -13.41 11.06 -12.29
CA LEU A 91 -13.94 11.88 -11.21
C LEU A 91 -15.42 12.17 -11.48
N SER A 92 -16.25 11.94 -10.46
CA SER A 92 -17.68 12.28 -10.43
C SER A 92 -17.94 13.78 -10.22
N HIS A 93 -16.93 14.50 -9.74
CA HIS A 93 -17.00 15.88 -9.30
C HIS A 93 -15.92 16.73 -9.98
N ARG A 94 -16.11 18.05 -9.98
CA ARG A 94 -15.09 18.99 -10.44
C ARG A 94 -14.09 19.24 -9.30
N PRO A 95 -12.82 18.85 -9.43
CA PRO A 95 -11.86 19.00 -8.36
C PRO A 95 -11.56 20.48 -8.06
N SER A 96 -11.33 20.79 -6.78
CA SER A 96 -10.73 22.03 -6.31
C SER A 96 -9.21 21.89 -6.18
N GLY A 97 -8.55 22.86 -5.54
CA GLY A 97 -7.11 22.79 -5.25
C GLY A 97 -6.75 21.96 -4.02
N ILE A 98 -7.72 21.53 -3.21
CA ILE A 98 -7.47 20.74 -2.00
C ILE A 98 -7.34 19.27 -2.38
N TYR A 99 -6.24 18.65 -1.99
CA TYR A 99 -6.03 17.21 -2.10
C TYR A 99 -5.05 16.72 -1.04
N ASP A 100 -5.19 15.46 -0.64
CA ASP A 100 -4.22 14.79 0.24
C ASP A 100 -4.25 13.27 -0.01
N LEU A 101 -3.17 12.56 0.32
CA LEU A 101 -3.02 11.12 0.13
C LEU A 101 -2.24 10.50 1.29
N THR A 102 -2.89 9.64 2.07
CA THR A 102 -2.23 8.86 3.12
C THR A 102 -2.83 7.45 3.23
N GLY A 103 -2.00 6.46 3.57
CA GLY A 103 -2.47 5.09 3.83
C GLY A 103 -3.25 4.42 2.69
N GLY A 104 -3.10 4.87 1.44
CA GLY A 104 -3.90 4.41 0.30
C GLY A 104 -5.26 5.10 0.14
N THR A 105 -5.60 6.05 1.01
CA THR A 105 -6.78 6.90 0.93
C THR A 105 -6.44 8.19 0.19
N LEU A 106 -7.07 8.42 -0.96
CA LEU A 106 -7.01 9.68 -1.68
C LEU A 106 -8.18 10.56 -1.28
N LEU A 107 -7.89 11.82 -0.96
CA LEU A 107 -8.85 12.88 -0.69
C LEU A 107 -8.76 13.93 -1.78
N LEU A 108 -9.89 14.34 -2.34
CA LEU A 108 -10.00 15.43 -3.32
C LEU A 108 -11.10 16.41 -2.89
N GLY A 109 -10.84 17.71 -2.97
CA GLY A 109 -11.86 18.73 -2.81
C GLY A 109 -12.74 18.85 -4.05
N GLU A 110 -14.01 19.17 -3.85
CA GLU A 110 -14.98 19.48 -4.91
C GLU A 110 -15.25 20.98 -4.96
N ARG A 111 -15.45 21.47 -6.18
CA ARG A 111 -15.99 22.81 -6.45
C ARG A 111 -17.24 22.70 -7.32
N ARG A 112 -18.38 23.13 -6.79
CA ARG A 112 -19.70 23.04 -7.44
C ARG A 112 -20.01 24.25 -8.32
N ASN A 113 -19.52 25.43 -7.93
CA ASN A 113 -19.74 26.68 -8.67
C ASN A 113 -18.43 27.21 -9.28
N GLY A 114 -18.49 27.86 -10.44
CA GLY A 114 -17.40 28.79 -10.75
C GLY A 114 -17.38 29.42 -12.14
N GLU A 115 -17.39 30.75 -12.13
CA GLU A 115 -16.21 31.52 -12.59
C GLU A 115 -15.64 32.32 -11.39
N GLY A 116 -14.30 32.29 -11.17
CA GLY A 116 -13.59 33.02 -10.10
C GLY A 116 -12.77 32.17 -9.09
N TYR A 117 -12.19 32.83 -8.07
CA TYR A 117 -11.49 32.22 -6.90
C TYR A 117 -12.47 31.50 -5.95
N ALA A 118 -13.33 30.64 -6.47
CA ALA A 118 -14.27 29.87 -5.67
C ALA A 118 -13.53 28.82 -4.85
N GLY A 119 -13.87 28.75 -3.55
CA GLY A 119 -13.27 27.82 -2.59
C GLY A 119 -13.73 26.37 -2.78
N THR A 120 -13.43 25.53 -1.80
CA THR A 120 -13.78 24.11 -1.81
C THR A 120 -15.12 23.92 -1.09
N ASP A 121 -16.11 23.39 -1.79
CA ASP A 121 -17.48 23.24 -1.27
C ASP A 121 -17.67 21.93 -0.48
N ALA A 122 -17.00 20.86 -0.90
CA ALA A 122 -17.08 19.54 -0.29
C ALA A 122 -15.77 18.77 -0.51
N VAL A 123 -15.66 17.59 0.09
CA VAL A 123 -14.48 16.74 -0.01
C VAL A 123 -14.92 15.31 -0.32
N HIS A 124 -14.21 14.65 -1.22
CA HIS A 124 -14.44 13.27 -1.64
C HIS A 124 -13.25 12.41 -1.26
N THR A 125 -13.50 11.23 -0.68
CA THR A 125 -12.45 10.27 -0.32
C THR A 125 -12.64 8.94 -1.03
N ILE A 126 -11.54 8.27 -1.38
CA ILE A 126 -11.56 6.95 -2.01
C ILE A 126 -10.38 6.09 -1.54
N GLN A 127 -10.63 4.80 -1.36
CA GLN A 127 -9.59 3.81 -1.06
C GLN A 127 -9.02 3.25 -2.37
N LEU A 128 -7.78 3.59 -2.69
CA LEU A 128 -7.14 3.23 -3.97
C LEU A 128 -6.95 1.72 -4.13
N ASN A 129 -6.73 1.00 -3.03
CA ASN A 129 -6.59 -0.46 -3.02
C ASN A 129 -7.89 -1.18 -3.43
N ALA A 130 -9.05 -0.69 -2.99
CA ALA A 130 -10.36 -1.25 -3.32
C ALA A 130 -10.71 -1.05 -4.80
N VAL A 131 -10.27 0.06 -5.39
CA VAL A 131 -10.45 0.33 -6.82
C VAL A 131 -9.51 -0.52 -7.67
N SER A 132 -8.28 -0.75 -7.20
CA SER A 132 -7.27 -1.53 -7.92
C SER A 132 -7.63 -3.01 -8.10
N SER A 133 -8.45 -3.60 -7.23
CA SER A 133 -8.90 -4.99 -7.36
C SER A 133 -9.94 -5.22 -8.45
N ASN A 134 -10.66 -4.17 -8.88
CA ASN A 134 -11.66 -4.26 -9.94
C ASN A 134 -10.99 -4.15 -11.31
N SER A 135 -10.38 -5.26 -11.72
CA SER A 135 -9.74 -5.43 -13.02
C SER A 135 -10.78 -5.39 -14.15
N GLY A 136 -11.08 -4.21 -14.68
CA GLY A 136 -11.82 -4.06 -15.95
C GLY A 136 -12.99 -3.09 -15.94
N SER A 137 -13.46 -2.66 -14.77
CA SER A 137 -14.54 -1.67 -14.67
C SER A 137 -13.94 -0.33 -14.28
N GLN A 138 -14.24 0.72 -15.03
CA GLN A 138 -14.06 2.10 -14.57
C GLN A 138 -14.57 2.18 -13.12
N ALA A 139 -13.83 2.85 -12.24
CA ALA A 139 -14.28 3.07 -10.88
C ALA A 139 -15.68 3.71 -10.96
N ASN A 140 -16.72 2.95 -10.62
CA ASN A 140 -18.06 3.49 -10.58
C ASN A 140 -18.08 4.60 -9.52
N ASP A 141 -18.81 5.69 -9.79
CA ASP A 141 -19.01 6.81 -8.87
C ASP A 141 -19.34 6.40 -7.43
N SER A 142 -19.93 5.21 -7.25
CA SER A 142 -20.28 4.61 -5.96
C SER A 142 -19.09 4.34 -5.01
N SER A 143 -17.84 4.35 -5.49
CA SER A 143 -16.67 4.12 -4.64
C SER A 143 -16.18 5.38 -3.92
N TRP A 144 -16.65 6.56 -4.32
CA TRP A 144 -16.31 7.82 -3.66
C TRP A 144 -17.22 8.06 -2.47
N THR A 145 -16.63 8.45 -1.34
CA THR A 145 -17.38 8.92 -0.17
C THR A 145 -17.37 10.44 -0.17
N ASN A 146 -18.55 11.04 -0.29
CA ASN A 146 -18.73 12.50 -0.25
C ASN A 146 -18.90 12.97 1.20
N ILE A 147 -18.15 14.01 1.58
CA ILE A 147 -18.22 14.70 2.85
C ILE A 147 -18.53 16.17 2.56
N ASP A 148 -19.76 16.57 2.89
CA ASP A 148 -20.25 17.93 2.73
C ASP A 148 -20.64 18.50 4.09
N LEU A 149 -19.93 19.54 4.52
CA LEU A 149 -20.16 20.20 5.80
C LEU A 149 -21.09 21.43 5.68
N GLY A 150 -21.61 21.72 4.48
CA GLY A 150 -22.40 22.92 4.20
C GLY A 150 -21.63 24.23 4.33
N LYS A 151 -20.29 24.15 4.40
CA LYS A 151 -19.37 25.28 4.62
C LYS A 151 -18.18 25.18 3.68
N GLN A 152 -17.64 26.33 3.31
CA GLN A 152 -16.40 26.41 2.53
C GLN A 152 -15.24 25.81 3.33
N VAL A 153 -14.57 24.83 2.73
CA VAL A 153 -13.37 24.18 3.27
C VAL A 153 -12.14 25.04 2.97
N ILE A 154 -11.38 25.32 4.02
CA ILE A 154 -10.12 26.07 3.99
C ILE A 154 -8.97 25.12 3.70
N ASP A 155 -8.89 24.03 4.48
CA ASP A 155 -7.79 23.08 4.43
C ASP A 155 -8.22 21.73 5.02
N VAL A 156 -7.43 20.69 4.75
CA VAL A 156 -7.63 19.33 5.25
C VAL A 156 -6.31 18.76 5.75
N GLY A 157 -6.40 17.86 6.74
CA GLY A 157 -5.24 17.09 7.19
C GLY A 157 -5.62 15.63 7.38
N LEU A 158 -4.80 14.73 6.84
CA LEU A 158 -4.96 13.29 7.02
C LEU A 158 -3.88 12.70 7.94
N ALA A 159 -4.31 11.89 8.90
CA ALA A 159 -3.46 11.02 9.71
C ALA A 159 -4.12 9.63 9.85
N ILE A 160 -4.64 9.10 8.74
CA ILE A 160 -5.44 7.88 8.72
C ILE A 160 -4.57 6.68 9.14
N GLN A 161 -3.33 6.61 8.67
CA GLN A 161 -2.46 5.46 8.94
C GLN A 161 -2.03 5.39 10.41
N GLU A 162 -1.79 6.53 11.04
CA GLU A 162 -1.28 6.64 12.41
C GLU A 162 -2.40 6.71 13.47
N HIS A 163 -3.50 7.38 13.14
CA HIS A 163 -4.52 7.81 14.10
C HIS A 163 -5.96 7.59 13.65
N ASP A 164 -6.20 7.01 12.47
CA ASP A 164 -7.55 6.89 11.88
C ASP A 164 -8.31 8.23 11.86
N LEU A 165 -7.59 9.31 11.53
CA LEU A 165 -8.06 10.69 11.69
C LEU A 165 -8.08 11.46 10.36
N LEU A 166 -9.19 12.17 10.14
CA LEU A 166 -9.39 13.19 9.11
C LEU A 166 -9.82 14.50 9.80
N ALA A 167 -9.08 15.58 9.58
CA ALA A 167 -9.44 16.92 10.01
C ALA A 167 -9.83 17.79 8.82
N ILE A 168 -10.95 18.51 8.92
CA ILE A 168 -11.42 19.45 7.90
C ILE A 168 -11.64 20.80 8.57
N VAL A 169 -10.95 21.83 8.07
CA VAL A 169 -11.06 23.21 8.56
C VAL A 169 -12.02 23.97 7.66
N THR A 170 -13.01 24.64 8.24
CA THR A 170 -14.04 25.40 7.50
C THR A 170 -14.14 26.83 7.99
N TYR A 171 -14.70 27.71 7.15
CA TYR A 171 -15.11 29.04 7.60
C TYR A 171 -16.27 28.95 8.62
N SER A 172 -16.32 29.88 9.56
CA SER A 172 -17.37 29.98 10.58
C SER A 172 -18.73 30.29 9.99
#